data_AF-A0A835KRB6-F1
#
_entry.id   AF-A0A835KRB6-F1
#
_cell.length_a   1.000
_cell.length_b   1.000
_cell.length_c   1.000
_cell.angle_alpha   90.00
_cell.angle_beta   90.00
_cell.angle_gamma   90.00
#
_symmetry.space_group_name_H-M   'P 1'
#
loop_
_entity.id
_entity.type
_entity.pdbx_description
1 polymer ?
#
loop_
_entity_poly.entity_id
_entity_poly.type
_entity_poly.pdbx_seq_one_letter_code
_entity_poly.pdbx_strand_id
1 'polypeptide(L)'
;MPFAGRAHFVQSLDTFVGLSDDPDTRGHLCSCDSAPITGNGGVSDRPEWKVSKERIFSDDPNEGHQCATLLYMGEIGGSGTDLEWMCLVECVSIGDGEERLEEEDGYVVQRRSITGYCYRLTTFSLSYDGDGDLTTGESCRVRWYKVPEENGSFGFEPVVFWL
;
A
#
# COMPACT_ATOMS: atom_id res chain seq x y z
N MET A 1 -15.16 1.65 -6.24
CA MET A 1 -14.09 2.48 -5.69
C MET A 1 -12.77 1.86 -6.13
N PRO A 2 -11.75 2.64 -6.52
CA PRO A 2 -10.54 2.17 -7.20
C PRO A 2 -9.51 1.52 -6.24
N PHE A 3 -9.97 0.86 -5.17
CA PHE A 3 -9.10 0.49 -4.05
C PHE A 3 -8.92 -1.02 -3.89
N ALA A 4 -7.66 -1.46 -3.80
CA ALA A 4 -7.30 -2.78 -3.34
C ALA A 4 -7.50 -2.84 -1.81
N GLY A 5 -8.62 -3.40 -1.38
CA GLY A 5 -8.97 -3.56 0.03
C GLY A 5 -9.64 -2.32 0.63
N ARG A 6 -9.14 -1.86 1.78
CA ARG A 6 -9.76 -0.76 2.54
C ARG A 6 -9.20 0.59 2.12
N ALA A 7 -10.08 1.59 2.07
CA ALA A 7 -9.72 3.00 1.98
C ALA A 7 -10.10 3.72 3.28
N HIS A 8 -9.42 4.83 3.53
CA HIS A 8 -9.59 5.68 4.71
C HIS A 8 -9.98 7.07 4.27
N PHE A 9 -10.96 7.67 4.94
CA PHE A 9 -11.29 9.07 4.71
C PHE A 9 -10.26 9.94 5.44
N VAL A 10 -9.61 10.83 4.71
CA VAL A 10 -8.55 11.72 5.20
C VAL A 10 -9.13 13.12 5.31
N GLN A 11 -9.39 13.57 6.54
CA GLN A 11 -10.18 14.78 6.77
C GLN A 11 -9.49 16.04 6.25
N SER A 12 -8.17 16.18 6.44
CA SER A 12 -7.45 17.36 5.95
C SER A 12 -7.43 17.49 4.42
N LEU A 13 -7.65 16.37 3.72
CA LEU A 13 -7.67 16.29 2.25
C LEU A 13 -9.10 16.17 1.68
N ASP A 14 -10.12 16.07 2.53
CA ASP A 14 -11.54 15.85 2.18
C ASP A 14 -11.78 14.72 1.15
N THR A 15 -10.99 13.65 1.23
CA THR A 15 -10.98 12.60 0.20
C THR A 15 -10.78 11.21 0.80
N PHE A 16 -11.20 10.16 0.09
CA PHE A 16 -10.87 8.79 0.45
C PHE A 16 -9.53 8.40 -0.17
N VAL A 17 -8.62 7.84 0.63
CA VAL A 17 -7.31 7.36 0.18
C VAL A 17 -7.19 5.85 0.44
N GLY A 18 -6.72 5.10 -0.56
CA GLY A 18 -6.50 3.66 -0.46
C GLY A 18 -5.38 3.18 -1.39
N LEU A 19 -5.04 1.90 -1.34
CA LEU A 19 -4.12 1.30 -2.30
C LEU A 19 -4.81 1.15 -3.66
N SER A 20 -4.10 1.36 -4.76
CA SER A 20 -4.67 1.14 -6.10
C SER A 20 -5.01 -0.32 -6.34
N ASP A 21 -6.20 -0.58 -6.89
CA ASP A 21 -6.63 -1.90 -7.40
C ASP A 21 -6.17 -2.15 -8.85
N ASP A 22 -5.70 -1.11 -9.54
CA ASP A 22 -5.29 -1.22 -10.93
C ASP A 22 -3.91 -1.91 -11.03
N PRO A 23 -3.78 -3.02 -11.80
CA PRO A 23 -2.51 -3.72 -11.98
C PRO A 23 -1.36 -2.84 -12.50
N ASP A 24 -1.67 -1.83 -13.33
CA ASP A 24 -0.66 -0.94 -13.93
C ASP A 24 -0.12 0.08 -12.93
N THR A 25 -0.83 0.32 -11.83
CA THR A 25 -0.44 1.24 -10.76
C THR A 25 -0.29 0.53 -9.42
N ARG A 26 0.09 -0.75 -9.47
CA ARG A 26 0.28 -1.57 -8.27
C ARG A 26 1.33 -0.98 -7.34
N GLY A 27 0.93 -0.74 -6.09
CA GLY A 27 1.78 -0.13 -5.07
C GLY A 27 1.73 1.39 -5.06
N HIS A 28 0.85 2.01 -5.84
CA HIS A 28 0.49 3.42 -5.71
C HIS A 28 -0.73 3.57 -4.79
N LEU A 29 -0.91 4.78 -4.28
CA LEU A 29 -2.13 5.20 -3.62
C LEU A 29 -3.11 5.73 -4.66
N CYS A 30 -4.39 5.56 -4.40
CA CYS A 30 -5.46 6.28 -5.08
C CYS A 30 -6.16 7.19 -4.08
N SER A 31 -6.57 8.37 -4.55
CA SER A 31 -7.58 9.18 -3.89
C SER A 31 -8.85 9.23 -4.72
N CYS A 32 -10.01 9.28 -4.06
CA CYS A 32 -11.27 9.59 -4.73
C CYS A 32 -12.13 10.49 -3.84
N ASP A 33 -12.70 11.52 -4.46
CA ASP A 33 -13.58 12.43 -3.76
C ASP A 33 -14.87 11.73 -3.35
N SER A 34 -15.45 12.17 -2.23
CA SER A 34 -16.80 11.73 -1.90
C SER A 34 -17.76 12.25 -2.98
N ALA A 35 -18.45 11.35 -3.67
CA ALA A 35 -19.39 11.75 -4.71
C ALA A 35 -20.43 12.72 -4.11
N PRO A 36 -20.69 13.89 -4.72
CA PRO A 36 -21.64 14.83 -4.17
C PRO A 36 -23.02 14.16 -4.14
N ILE A 37 -23.68 14.18 -2.97
CA ILE A 37 -25.07 13.72 -2.82
C ILE A 37 -25.96 14.74 -3.53
N THR A 38 -26.01 14.69 -4.87
CA THR A 38 -26.95 15.47 -5.65
C THR A 38 -28.26 14.71 -5.68
N GLY A 39 -29.27 15.21 -4.96
CA GLY A 39 -30.61 14.63 -4.83
C GLY A 39 -31.45 14.64 -6.11
N ASN A 40 -30.85 14.78 -7.28
CA ASN A 40 -31.52 14.70 -8.57
C ASN A 40 -30.81 13.65 -9.42
N GLY A 41 -31.56 12.63 -9.86
CA GLY A 41 -31.09 11.47 -10.63
C GLY A 41 -30.54 11.78 -12.03
N GLY A 42 -29.58 12.70 -12.13
CA GLY A 42 -28.64 12.79 -13.23
C GLY A 42 -27.56 11.73 -13.04
N VAL A 43 -27.08 11.18 -14.15
CA VAL A 43 -25.95 10.24 -14.19
C VAL A 43 -24.79 10.89 -13.45
N SER A 44 -24.45 10.38 -12.26
CA SER A 44 -23.26 10.82 -11.55
C SER A 44 -22.08 10.50 -12.45
N ASP A 45 -21.39 11.53 -12.94
CA ASP A 45 -20.05 11.36 -13.49
C ASP A 45 -19.24 10.56 -12.45
N ARG A 46 -18.46 9.58 -12.92
CA ARG A 46 -17.63 8.76 -12.04
C ARG A 46 -16.79 9.71 -11.18
N PRO A 47 -16.72 9.53 -9.84
CA PRO A 47 -15.92 10.40 -9.00
C PRO A 47 -14.51 10.45 -9.59
N GLU A 48 -14.00 11.68 -9.77
CA GLU A 48 -12.64 11.89 -10.23
C GLU A 48 -11.72 11.23 -9.20
N TRP A 49 -10.84 10.37 -9.69
CA TRP A 49 -9.91 9.63 -8.86
C TRP A 49 -8.51 9.87 -9.38
N LYS A 50 -7.57 10.08 -8.47
CA LYS A 50 -6.18 10.37 -8.77
C LYS A 50 -5.31 9.26 -8.24
N VAL A 51 -4.23 8.97 -8.94
CA VAL A 51 -3.21 8.02 -8.52
C VAL A 51 -1.99 8.82 -8.06
N SER A 52 -1.38 8.43 -6.95
CA SER A 52 -0.15 9.07 -6.48
C SER A 52 0.97 8.88 -7.49
N LYS A 53 1.83 9.90 -7.64
CA LYS A 53 3.05 9.80 -8.47
C LYS A 53 4.00 8.74 -7.94
N GLU A 54 4.06 8.61 -6.62
CA GLU A 54 5.00 7.77 -5.91
C GLU A 54 4.46 6.35 -5.75
N ARG A 55 5.33 5.37 -6.00
CA ARG A 55 5.13 3.97 -5.64
C ARG A 55 5.64 3.76 -4.21
N ILE A 56 4.77 3.33 -3.31
CA ILE A 56 5.09 3.17 -1.89
C ILE A 56 5.53 1.73 -1.51
N PHE A 57 5.38 0.78 -2.45
CA PHE A 57 5.85 -0.59 -2.28
C PHE A 57 7.37 -0.70 -2.41
N SER A 58 7.93 -1.84 -2.00
CA SER A 58 9.37 -2.09 -2.14
C SER A 58 9.80 -2.17 -3.61
N ASP A 59 10.92 -1.51 -3.91
CA ASP A 59 11.68 -1.68 -5.16
C ASP A 59 12.86 -2.65 -4.99
N ASP A 60 13.06 -3.26 -3.81
CA ASP A 60 14.16 -4.20 -3.61
C ASP A 60 13.94 -5.46 -4.47
N PRO A 61 14.85 -5.77 -5.42
CA PRO A 61 14.69 -6.91 -6.30
C PRO A 61 14.78 -8.26 -5.57
N ASN A 62 15.30 -8.32 -4.34
CA ASN A 62 15.36 -9.54 -3.53
C ASN A 62 14.06 -9.81 -2.75
N GLU A 63 13.11 -8.86 -2.80
CA GLU A 63 11.84 -8.93 -2.12
C GLU A 63 10.71 -9.25 -3.10
N GLY A 64 9.95 -10.31 -2.79
CA GLY A 64 8.73 -10.64 -3.51
C GLY A 64 7.52 -10.14 -2.74
N HIS A 65 6.88 -9.07 -3.22
CA HIS A 65 5.65 -8.56 -2.61
C HIS A 65 4.54 -9.62 -2.65
N GLN A 66 3.96 -9.93 -1.49
CA GLN A 66 2.85 -10.89 -1.35
C GLN A 66 1.52 -10.17 -1.20
N CYS A 67 1.45 -9.21 -0.28
CA CYS A 67 0.25 -8.42 0.00
C CYS A 67 0.61 -7.12 0.73
N ALA A 68 -0.38 -6.23 0.85
CA ALA A 68 -0.29 -5.06 1.70
C ALA A 68 -1.64 -4.63 2.27
N THR A 69 -1.59 -3.91 3.37
CA THR A 69 -2.72 -3.13 3.90
C THR A 69 -2.27 -1.71 4.20
N LEU A 70 -3.18 -0.75 4.03
CA LEU A 70 -2.98 0.65 4.39
C LEU A 70 -3.79 0.96 5.65
N LEU A 71 -3.20 1.69 6.58
CA LEU A 71 -3.79 2.06 7.86
C LEU A 71 -3.71 3.57 8.05
N TYR A 72 -4.82 4.15 8.46
CA TYR A 72 -4.84 5.53 8.93
C TYR A 72 -4.37 5.61 10.38
N MET A 73 -3.33 6.40 10.61
CA MET A 73 -2.77 6.61 11.95
C MET A 73 -3.26 7.90 12.62
N GLY A 74 -3.99 8.76 11.90
CA GLY A 74 -4.44 10.04 12.40
C GLY A 74 -3.38 11.14 12.30
N GLU A 75 -3.69 12.27 12.93
CA GLU A 75 -2.77 13.38 13.11
C GLU A 75 -1.70 13.01 14.15
N ILE A 76 -0.45 12.83 13.71
CA ILE A 76 0.70 12.56 14.59
C ILE A 76 1.62 13.77 14.59
N GLY A 77 1.44 14.64 15.60
CA GLY A 77 2.33 15.77 15.85
C GLY A 77 1.61 16.99 16.42
N GLY A 78 1.81 17.30 17.71
CA GLY A 78 1.21 18.47 18.36
C GLY A 78 1.83 19.83 17.99
N SER A 79 2.36 19.98 16.77
CA SER A 79 3.19 21.13 16.35
C SER A 79 2.66 21.78 15.05
N GLY A 80 1.34 22.04 14.96
CA GLY A 80 0.76 22.97 13.98
C GLY A 80 0.99 22.65 12.50
N THR A 81 1.34 21.40 12.18
CA THR A 81 1.40 20.87 10.81
C THR A 81 0.29 19.83 10.71
N ASP A 82 -0.80 20.17 10.03
CA ASP A 82 -2.00 19.34 9.82
C ASP A 82 -1.70 18.17 8.84
N LEU A 83 -0.68 17.37 9.17
CA LEU A 83 -0.25 16.25 8.36
C LEU A 83 -0.92 14.97 8.85
N GLU A 84 -1.60 14.31 7.94
CA GLU A 84 -2.32 13.06 8.18
C GLU A 84 -1.36 11.90 7.94
N TRP A 85 -1.16 11.06 8.96
CA TRP A 85 -0.21 9.95 8.88
C TRP A 85 -0.90 8.66 8.49
N MET A 86 -0.22 7.93 7.61
CA MET A 86 -0.58 6.59 7.18
C MET A 86 0.53 5.60 7.53
N CYS A 87 0.16 4.34 7.73
CA CYS A 87 1.07 3.22 7.80
C CYS A 87 0.71 2.20 6.73
N LEU A 88 1.65 1.97 5.83
CA LEU A 88 1.62 0.83 4.93
C LEU A 88 2.27 -0.37 5.63
N VAL A 89 1.58 -1.49 5.62
CA VAL A 89 2.13 -2.77 6.09
C VAL A 89 2.17 -3.74 4.92
N GLU A 90 3.37 -4.00 4.41
CA GLU A 90 3.61 -4.95 3.32
C GLU A 90 4.10 -6.27 3.89
N CYS A 91 3.60 -7.39 3.36
CA CYS A 91 4.23 -8.69 3.52
C CYS A 91 5.10 -8.96 2.29
N VAL A 92 6.38 -9.20 2.53
CA VAL A 92 7.34 -9.53 1.47
C VAL A 92 7.98 -10.89 1.76
N SER A 93 8.17 -11.69 0.72
CA SER A 93 9.04 -12.87 0.75
C SER A 93 10.48 -12.44 0.53
N ILE A 94 11.39 -12.93 1.35
CA ILE A 94 12.82 -12.65 1.23
C ILE A 94 13.48 -13.84 0.55
N GLY A 95 14.10 -13.61 -0.60
CA GLY A 95 14.93 -14.60 -1.28
C GLY A 95 16.40 -14.49 -0.89
N ASP A 96 17.17 -15.55 -1.13
CA ASP A 96 18.64 -15.51 -1.08
C ASP A 96 19.26 -14.87 -2.35
N GLY A 97 18.42 -14.45 -3.30
CA GLY A 97 18.83 -13.88 -4.58
C GLY A 97 19.36 -14.92 -5.57
N GLU A 98 19.43 -16.20 -5.18
CA GLU A 98 19.80 -17.28 -6.09
C GLU A 98 18.58 -17.73 -6.88
N GLU A 99 18.64 -17.49 -8.19
CA GLU A 99 17.67 -18.02 -9.12
C GLU A 99 18.06 -19.44 -9.49
N ARG A 100 17.20 -20.39 -9.16
CA ARG A 100 17.38 -21.79 -9.50
C ARG A 100 16.50 -22.14 -10.68
N LEU A 101 17.08 -22.87 -11.62
CA LEU A 101 16.37 -23.47 -12.74
C LEU A 101 15.89 -24.84 -12.30
N GLU A 102 14.58 -25.01 -12.21
CA GLU A 102 13.93 -26.27 -11.88
C GLU A 102 13.21 -26.78 -13.14
N GLU A 103 13.37 -28.07 -13.46
CA GLU A 103 12.58 -28.69 -14.53
C GLU A 103 11.25 -29.19 -13.95
N GLU A 104 10.14 -28.63 -14.41
CA GLU A 104 8.78 -29.02 -14.03
C GLU A 104 7.98 -29.30 -15.32
N ASP A 105 7.45 -30.52 -15.46
CA ASP A 105 6.71 -30.99 -16.65
C ASP A 105 7.44 -30.78 -18.00
N GLY A 106 8.77 -30.88 -18.01
CA GLY A 106 9.58 -30.70 -19.22
C GLY A 106 9.84 -29.23 -19.60
N TYR A 107 9.45 -28.29 -18.74
CA TYR A 107 9.76 -26.87 -18.86
C TYR A 107 10.76 -26.46 -17.79
N VAL A 108 11.71 -25.60 -18.16
CA VAL A 108 12.63 -24.97 -17.19
C VAL A 108 11.91 -23.78 -16.56
N VAL A 109 11.58 -23.90 -15.29
CA VAL A 109 10.96 -22.85 -14.47
C VAL A 109 12.05 -22.20 -13.62
N GLN A 110 12.12 -20.87 -13.67
CA GLN A 110 13.02 -20.09 -12.84
C GLN A 110 12.31 -19.79 -11.52
N ARG A 111 12.78 -20.40 -10.43
CA ARG A 111 12.26 -20.17 -9.08
C ARG A 111 13.34 -19.55 -8.20
N ARG A 112 12.93 -18.57 -7.40
CA ARG A 112 13.77 -18.02 -6.33
C ARG A 112 13.57 -18.85 -5.08
N SER A 113 14.69 -19.16 -4.42
CA SER A 113 14.68 -19.80 -3.11
C SER A 113 14.18 -18.78 -2.07
N ILE A 114 12.96 -19.00 -1.55
CA ILE A 114 12.37 -18.15 -0.50
C ILE A 114 12.92 -18.62 0.84
N THR A 115 13.59 -17.72 1.56
CA THR A 115 14.21 -17.99 2.86
C THR A 115 13.31 -17.59 4.03
N GLY A 116 12.24 -16.85 3.78
CA GLY A 116 11.26 -16.47 4.78
C GLY A 116 10.38 -15.30 4.33
N TYR A 117 9.58 -14.80 5.28
CA TYR A 117 8.70 -13.65 5.08
C TYR A 117 8.98 -12.57 6.13
N CYS A 118 8.72 -11.32 5.76
CA CYS A 118 8.86 -10.17 6.64
C CYS A 118 7.70 -9.20 6.45
N TYR A 119 7.26 -8.57 7.53
CA TYR A 119 6.41 -7.40 7.46
C TYR A 119 7.26 -6.14 7.43
N ARG A 120 7.05 -5.33 6.40
CA ARG A 120 7.63 -4.01 6.26
C ARG A 120 6.57 -2.96 6.58
N LEU A 121 6.82 -2.18 7.62
CA LEU A 121 5.97 -1.07 8.03
C LEU A 121 6.60 0.21 7.55
N THR A 122 5.92 0.92 6.65
CA THR A 122 6.33 2.23 6.15
C THR A 122 5.32 3.26 6.62
N THR A 123 5.70 4.13 7.55
CA THR A 123 4.86 5.25 8.00
C THR A 123 5.25 6.52 7.26
N PHE A 124 4.27 7.24 6.73
CA PHE A 124 4.47 8.47 5.96
C PHE A 124 3.28 9.42 6.17
N SER A 125 3.49 10.72 5.97
CA SER A 125 2.41 11.69 5.92
C SER A 125 1.83 11.80 4.52
N LEU A 126 0.58 12.25 4.40
CA LEU A 126 -0.08 12.56 3.14
C LEU A 126 -0.23 14.06 2.94
N SER A 127 -0.09 14.50 1.69
CA SER A 127 -0.40 15.86 1.26
C SER A 127 -0.70 15.91 -0.25
N TYR A 128 -1.24 17.04 -0.72
CA TYR A 128 -1.24 17.37 -2.14
C TYR A 128 -0.01 18.20 -2.49
N ASP A 129 0.61 17.92 -3.63
CA ASP A 129 1.67 18.76 -4.19
C ASP A 129 1.09 20.02 -4.88
N GLY A 130 1.97 20.84 -5.45
CA GLY A 130 1.57 22.07 -6.14
C GLY A 130 0.72 21.85 -7.41
N ASP A 131 0.74 20.63 -7.98
CA ASP A 131 -0.07 20.23 -9.13
C ASP A 131 -1.43 19.65 -8.68
N GLY A 132 -1.63 19.46 -7.37
CA GLY A 132 -2.81 18.83 -6.79
C GLY A 132 -2.79 17.31 -6.90
N ASP A 133 -1.62 16.70 -7.06
CA ASP A 133 -1.43 15.24 -7.04
C ASP A 133 -1.14 14.75 -5.63
N LEU A 134 -1.68 13.58 -5.28
CA LEU A 134 -1.45 12.98 -3.98
C LEU A 134 0.02 12.55 -3.86
N THR A 135 0.68 13.00 -2.80
CA THR A 135 2.08 12.68 -2.53
C THR A 135 2.29 12.24 -1.09
N THR A 136 3.37 11.50 -0.84
CA THR A 136 3.78 11.11 0.51
C THR A 136 4.90 12.03 1.00
N GLY A 137 4.89 12.38 2.29
CA GLY A 137 5.87 13.29 2.85
C GLY A 137 7.25 12.66 3.02
N GLU A 138 8.28 13.50 3.04
CA GLU A 138 9.70 13.10 3.11
C GLU A 138 10.07 12.34 4.41
N SER A 139 9.23 12.40 5.45
CA SER A 139 9.45 11.72 6.72
C SER A 139 8.90 10.29 6.69
N CYS A 140 9.51 9.42 5.89
CA CYS A 140 9.20 8.00 5.94
C CYS A 140 9.99 7.31 7.07
N ARG A 141 9.32 6.48 7.86
CA ARG A 141 10.01 5.56 8.79
C ARG A 141 9.68 4.14 8.38
N VAL A 142 10.72 3.35 8.12
CA VAL A 142 10.60 1.94 7.75
C VAL A 142 11.01 1.08 8.93
N ARG A 143 10.18 0.08 9.26
CA ARG A 143 10.48 -0.96 10.26
C ARG A 143 10.23 -2.34 9.67
N TRP A 144 10.97 -3.33 10.16
CA TRP A 144 10.94 -4.69 9.68
C TRP A 144 10.65 -5.67 10.81
N TYR A 145 9.76 -6.62 10.56
CA TYR A 145 9.40 -7.67 11.51
C TYR A 145 9.42 -9.03 10.81
N LYS A 146 10.35 -9.90 11.20
CA LYS A 146 10.42 -11.26 10.65
C LYS A 146 9.14 -12.00 11.03
N VAL A 147 8.52 -12.64 10.05
CA VAL A 147 7.37 -13.52 10.27
C VAL A 147 7.89 -14.87 10.80
N PRO A 148 7.37 -15.37 11.93
CA PRO A 148 7.76 -16.69 12.45
C PRO A 148 7.43 -17.77 11.42
N GLU A 149 8.28 -18.79 11.29
CA GLU A 149 8.01 -19.95 10.42
C GLU A 149 7.07 -20.93 11.15
N GLU A 150 5.77 -20.64 11.16
CA GLU A 150 4.76 -21.57 11.68
C GLU A 150 4.18 -22.38 10.51
N ASN A 151 4.00 -23.69 10.68
CA ASN A 151 3.59 -24.69 9.66
C ASN A 151 2.18 -24.48 9.04
N GLY A 152 1.61 -23.29 9.11
CA GLY A 152 0.28 -22.96 8.62
C GLY A 152 0.32 -22.10 7.36
N SER A 153 -0.71 -22.22 6.52
CA SER A 153 -0.99 -21.27 5.44
C SER A 153 -1.09 -19.86 6.02
N PHE A 154 -0.09 -19.02 5.77
CA PHE A 154 -0.12 -17.63 6.17
C PHE A 154 -1.32 -16.95 5.52
N GLY A 155 -2.20 -16.37 6.34
CA GLY A 155 -3.15 -15.40 5.85
C GLY A 155 -2.38 -14.16 5.41
N PHE A 156 -2.29 -13.91 4.11
CA PHE A 156 -1.68 -12.72 3.53
C PHE A 156 -2.55 -11.46 3.73
N GLU A 157 -3.19 -11.34 4.88
CA GLU A 157 -3.95 -10.15 5.25
C GLU A 157 -3.45 -9.69 6.63
N PRO A 158 -2.37 -8.89 6.68
CA PRO A 158 -1.93 -8.31 7.94
C PRO A 158 -3.08 -7.48 8.53
N VAL A 159 -3.67 -7.96 9.62
CA VAL A 159 -4.61 -7.18 10.43
C VAL A 159 -3.81 -6.57 11.56
N VAL A 160 -3.51 -5.29 11.44
CA VAL A 160 -2.82 -4.54 12.48
C VAL A 160 -3.87 -3.80 13.29
N PHE A 161 -3.83 -3.99 14.59
CA PHE A 161 -4.51 -3.16 15.57
C PHE A 161 -3.44 -2.48 16.42
N TRP A 162 -3.71 -1.25 16.83
CA TRP A 162 -2.82 -0.25 17.45
C TRP A 162 -1.50 -0.80 18.06
N LEU A 163 -0.37 -0.35 17.49
CA LEU A 163 0.99 -0.46 18.03
C LEU A 163 1.32 0.75 18.93
#